data_AF-A0A120EUM7-F1
#
_entry.id   AF-A0A120EUM7-F1
#
_cell.length_a   1.000
_cell.length_b   1.000
_cell.length_c   1.000
_cell.angle_alpha   90.00
_cell.angle_beta   90.00
_cell.angle_gamma   90.00
#
_symmetry.space_group_name_H-M   'P 1'
#
loop_
_entity.id
_entity.type
_entity.pdbx_description
1 polymer ?
#
loop_
_entity_poly.entity_id
_entity_poly.type
_entity_poly.pdbx_seq_one_letter_code
_entity_poly.pdbx_strand_id
1 'polypeptide(L)' 'MKMERVWQRRYTNPNEAIADITHYIVGFYNTHRLHSTLGYRSPADYEKATT' A
#
# COMPACT_ATOMS: atom_id res chain seq x y z
N MET A 1 13.77 -10.40 13.17
CA MET A 1 13.80 -8.93 13.30
C MET A 1 12.95 -8.35 12.17
N LYS A 2 11.84 -7.65 12.48
CA LYS A 2 10.79 -7.27 11.50
C LYS A 2 10.46 -5.76 11.56
N MET A 3 11.41 -4.94 12.00
CA MET A 3 11.19 -3.51 12.30
C MET A 3 12.36 -2.63 11.83
N GLU A 4 13.05 -3.00 10.74
CA GLU A 4 14.17 -2.19 10.21
C GLU A 4 13.78 -1.32 9.01
N ARG A 5 12.48 -1.13 8.78
CA ARG A 5 11.96 -0.17 7.77
C ARG A 5 10.71 0.55 8.27
N VAL A 6 10.71 0.93 9.54
CA VAL A 6 9.83 2.02 9.99
C VAL A 6 10.28 3.25 9.21
N TRP A 7 9.42 3.66 8.28
CA TRP A 7 9.49 4.86 7.46
C TRP A 7 9.78 6.12 8.29
N GLN A 8 11.03 6.34 8.67
CA GLN A 8 11.50 7.64 9.12
C GLN A 8 12.09 8.39 7.93
N ARG A 9 11.31 8.53 6.86
CA ARG A 9 11.59 9.58 5.88
C ARG A 9 11.08 10.87 6.53
N ARG A 10 12.00 11.75 6.92
CA ARG A 10 11.64 13.12 7.31
C ARG A 10 11.05 13.79 6.07
N TYR A 11 9.72 13.82 5.98
CA TYR A 11 9.07 14.60 4.95
C TYR A 11 9.28 16.06 5.27
N THR A 12 9.97 16.77 4.39
CA THR A 12 10.18 18.20 4.50
C THR A 12 8.84 18.94 4.45
N ASN A 13 7.87 18.37 3.73
CA ASN A 13 6.54 18.94 3.54
C ASN A 13 5.45 17.85 3.68
N PRO A 14 4.30 18.17 4.31
CA PRO A 14 3.18 17.23 4.42
C PRO A 14 2.63 16.79 3.05
N ASN A 15 2.74 17.63 2.01
CA ASN A 15 2.35 17.26 0.65
C ASN A 15 3.19 16.12 0.07
N GLU A 16 4.48 16.08 0.36
CA GLU A 16 5.34 14.97 -0.07
C GLU A 16 5.00 13.68 0.70
N ALA A 17 4.69 13.78 1.99
CA ALA A 17 4.22 12.64 2.78
C ALA A 17 2.94 12.05 2.19
N ILE A 18 1.96 12.91 1.87
CA ILE A 18 0.69 12.49 1.31
C ILE A 18 0.89 11.83 -0.05
N ALA A 19 1.72 12.41 -0.93
CA ALA A 19 2.01 11.84 -2.24
C ALA A 19 2.71 10.47 -2.14
N ASP A 20 3.72 10.35 -1.26
CA ASP A 20 4.49 9.12 -1.05
C ASP A 20 3.62 8.00 -0.43
N ILE A 21 2.80 8.34 0.58
CA ILE A 21 1.83 7.41 1.18
C ILE A 21 0.77 7.00 0.15
N THR A 22 0.24 7.93 -0.63
CA THR A 22 -0.77 7.63 -1.66
C THR A 22 -0.17 6.71 -2.73
N HIS A 23 1.05 7.00 -3.17
CA HIS A 23 1.76 6.16 -4.13
C HIS A 23 1.99 4.75 -3.56
N TYR A 24 2.38 4.65 -2.28
CA TYR A 24 2.54 3.36 -1.62
C TYR A 24 1.22 2.60 -1.51
N ILE A 25 0.12 3.25 -1.12
CA ILE A 25 -1.19 2.60 -0.96
C ILE A 25 -1.74 2.16 -2.32
N VAL A 26 -1.79 3.05 -3.30
CA VAL A 26 -2.42 2.77 -4.60
C VAL A 26 -1.51 1.92 -5.48
N GLY A 27 -0.23 2.26 -5.55
CA GLY A 27 0.72 1.64 -6.47
C GLY A 27 1.32 0.33 -5.97
N PHE A 28 1.42 0.11 -4.66
CA PHE A 28 2.02 -1.09 -4.08
C PHE A 28 1.05 -1.90 -3.24
N TYR A 29 0.38 -1.30 -2.26
CA TYR A 29 -0.47 -2.03 -1.34
C TYR A 29 -1.69 -2.63 -2.04
N ASN A 30 -2.50 -1.80 -2.71
CA ASN A 30 -3.74 -2.25 -3.33
C ASN A 30 -3.53 -3.18 -4.52
N THR A 31 -2.38 -3.12 -5.18
CA THR A 31 -2.05 -3.87 -6.40
C THR A 31 -1.26 -5.14 -6.12
N HIS A 32 -0.31 -5.14 -5.17
CA HIS A 32 0.59 -6.26 -4.94
C HIS A 32 0.34 -7.02 -3.62
N ARG A 33 -0.34 -6.40 -2.65
CA ARG A 33 -0.55 -7.05 -1.35
C ARG A 33 -1.64 -8.11 -1.45
N LEU A 34 -1.24 -9.38 -1.47
CA LEU A 34 -2.18 -10.49 -1.38
C LEU A 34 -2.70 -10.64 0.05
N HIS A 35 -4.01 -10.75 0.19
CA HIS A 35 -4.67 -10.94 1.48
C HIS A 35 -5.35 -12.31 1.54
N SER A 36 -5.08 -13.09 2.58
CA SER A 36 -5.63 -14.44 2.74
C SER A 36 -7.17 -14.42 2.87
N THR A 37 -7.73 -13.39 3.50
CA THR A 37 -9.20 -13.22 3.58
C THR A 37 -9.85 -12.86 2.25
N LEU A 38 -9.08 -12.35 1.27
CA LEU A 38 -9.54 -12.07 -0.09
C LEU A 38 -9.22 -13.23 -1.05
N GLY A 39 -8.88 -14.41 -0.52
CA GLY A 39 -8.52 -15.59 -1.31
C GLY A 39 -7.14 -15.47 -1.97
N TYR A 40 -6.18 -14.84 -1.29
CA TYR A 40 -4.85 -14.54 -1.83
C TYR A 40 -4.89 -13.63 -3.07
N ARG A 41 -5.85 -12.71 -3.10
CA ARG A 41 -5.95 -11.66 -4.12
C ARG A 41 -5.58 -10.32 -3.54
N SER A 42 -5.09 -9.44 -4.40
CA SER A 42 -4.89 -8.04 -4.04
C SER A 42 -6.24 -7.31 -3.96
N PRO A 43 -6.37 -6.27 -3.13
CA PRO A 43 -7.61 -5.47 -3.06
C PRO A 43 -8.12 -5.02 -4.43
N ALA A 44 -7.24 -4.51 -5.31
CA ALA A 44 -7.60 -4.07 -6.65
C ALA A 44 -8.11 -5.22 -7.54
N ASP A 45 -7.58 -6.42 -7.36
CA ASP A 45 -7.97 -7.62 -8.10
C ASP A 45 -9.32 -8.17 -7.60
N TYR A 46 -9.54 -8.08 -6.29
CA TYR A 46 -10.81 -8.43 -5.66
C TYR A 46 -11.95 -7.50 -6.09
N GLU A 47 -11.72 -6.18 -6.12
CA GLU A 47 -12.71 -5.20 -6.59
C GLU A 47 -13.05 -5.40 -8.08
N LYS A 48 -12.04 -5.67 -8.92
CA LYS A 48 -12.25 -6.01 -10.35
C LYS A 48 -13.02 -7.30 -10.57
N ALA A 49 -12.84 -8.30 -9.71
CA ALA A 49 -13.55 -9.57 -9.82
C ALA A 49 -15.00 -9.51 -9.30
N THR A 50 -15.35 -8.47 -8.54
CA THR A 50 -16.68 -8.27 -7.95
C THR A 50 -17.55 -7.30 -8.77
N THR A 51 -16.98 -6.64 -9.77
CA THR A 51 -17.69 -5.80 -10.76
C THR A 51 -18.11 -6.64 -11.95
#